data_AF-A0A8K0DAG8-F1
#
_entry.id   AF-A0A8K0DAG8-F1
#
_cell.length_a   1.000
_cell.length_b   1.000
_cell.length_c   1.000
_cell.angle_alpha   90.00
_cell.angle_beta   90.00
_cell.angle_gamma   90.00
#
_symmetry.space_group_name_H-M   'P 1'
#
loop_
_entity.id
_entity.type
_entity.pdbx_description
1 polymer ?
#
loop_
_entity_poly.entity_id
_entity_poly.type
_entity_poly.pdbx_seq_one_letter_code
_entity_poly.pdbx_strand_id
1 'polypeptide(L)'
;MNIGRIFRKNPHRDENGPSVIGHPTNVTQIVHVRRNKETGQLEGLPLAWQRQIGNLFTQAERNNNPDALIHAIKYYNYSMKKKEPEHFKPFVTEQDIDEESEAIDLYMNSDDAHQSRECLTTSNVKILQPTLPELSNRSETLPALPPKQFGNKLKVNNLAKSVEDLTLEAEESPVLRRKTQDYEKTDEDILDELRSICNSGNPNDRYSRSNKDLGAGASGIVFVATDLITRKQVAIKDIDMTKQHRKELLLGEIKILREFKHKNLVNFLDAYMVYDDHLWVVMELLDGGPLTDVVTETVMKEGQIAAVCYEVLQAIHYLHCRGTIHRDIKSDNVLLGMDGIVKVTDFGFCANIVGDEQRQTMVGTPYWMAPEVVTRKQYGKKVDIWSLGIMAIEMIEGEPPYLKEPPLRALYLIAANGRPQIPRWNTLSSDLQSFIDDCLQVDVAKRASADQLLQHSFLNTRIDLSTLTPLIKAAKKILHKA
;
A
#
# COMPACT_ATOMS: atom_id res chain seq x y z
N MET A 1 36.87 -61.91 68.29
CA MET A 1 37.36 -62.19 66.93
C MET A 1 37.72 -60.88 66.23
N ASN A 2 38.49 -60.94 65.15
CA ASN A 2 39.10 -59.83 64.37
C ASN A 2 38.10 -59.26 63.32
N ILE A 3 38.27 -58.14 62.56
CA ILE A 3 39.11 -56.90 62.49
C ILE A 3 38.43 -55.98 61.42
N GLY A 4 38.58 -54.65 61.31
CA GLY A 4 39.25 -53.63 62.15
C GLY A 4 40.07 -52.57 61.35
N ARG A 5 39.93 -51.27 61.70
CA ARG A 5 40.80 -50.09 61.36
C ARG A 5 40.72 -49.51 59.90
N ILE A 6 40.98 -48.21 59.57
CA ILE A 6 41.14 -46.92 60.33
C ILE A 6 40.97 -45.64 59.42
N PHE A 7 40.29 -44.59 59.93
CA PHE A 7 40.44 -43.10 59.73
C PHE A 7 40.12 -42.30 58.44
N ARG A 8 40.08 -40.95 58.63
CA ARG A 8 39.57 -39.83 57.79
C ARG A 8 40.69 -38.98 57.14
N LYS A 9 40.42 -38.31 56.00
CA LYS A 9 40.46 -36.83 55.77
C LYS A 9 40.23 -36.46 54.28
N ASN A 10 40.08 -35.17 53.93
CA ASN A 10 39.64 -34.71 52.59
C ASN A 10 40.26 -33.33 52.18
N PRO A 11 40.99 -33.18 51.04
CA PRO A 11 41.55 -31.90 50.51
C PRO A 11 41.04 -31.54 49.08
N HIS A 12 41.22 -30.34 48.50
CA HIS A 12 41.78 -29.04 48.93
C HIS A 12 42.24 -28.20 47.67
N ARG A 13 42.67 -26.92 47.78
CA ARG A 13 43.48 -26.08 46.82
C ARG A 13 42.91 -25.53 45.48
N ASP A 14 43.48 -24.42 44.95
CA ASP A 14 42.71 -23.24 44.44
C ASP A 14 42.75 -22.84 42.93
N GLU A 15 41.89 -21.85 42.62
CA GLU A 15 41.86 -20.81 41.55
C GLU A 15 42.86 -20.81 40.37
N ASN A 16 42.35 -20.67 39.12
CA ASN A 16 42.45 -19.44 38.28
C ASN A 16 41.94 -19.64 36.83
N GLY A 17 41.21 -18.67 36.28
CA GLY A 17 40.74 -18.65 34.88
C GLY A 17 39.74 -17.52 34.60
N PRO A 18 39.71 -16.92 33.40
CA PRO A 18 38.94 -15.70 33.15
C PRO A 18 37.43 -15.93 33.16
N SER A 19 36.67 -14.94 33.62
CA SER A 19 35.22 -14.89 33.46
C SER A 19 34.86 -14.97 31.98
N VAL A 20 34.19 -16.06 31.58
CA VAL A 20 33.71 -16.22 30.20
C VAL A 20 32.68 -15.12 29.93
N ILE A 21 33.06 -14.15 29.10
CA ILE A 21 32.13 -13.20 28.49
C ILE A 21 31.12 -14.05 27.72
N GLY A 22 29.87 -14.08 28.20
CA GLY A 22 28.82 -14.82 27.52
C GLY A 22 28.72 -14.34 26.07
N HIS A 23 28.64 -15.28 25.12
CA HIS A 23 28.48 -14.93 23.71
C HIS A 23 27.29 -13.97 23.57
N PRO A 24 27.43 -12.87 22.80
CA PRO A 24 26.42 -11.82 22.73
C PRO A 24 25.07 -12.41 22.30
N THR A 25 24.14 -12.44 23.24
CA THR A 25 22.72 -12.69 22.96
C THR A 25 22.13 -11.38 22.44
N ASN A 26 21.30 -11.47 21.39
CA ASN A 26 20.99 -10.36 20.49
C ASN A 26 22.23 -9.73 19.78
N VAL A 27 23.02 -10.55 19.07
CA VAL A 27 23.68 -10.02 17.85
C VAL A 27 22.60 -9.81 16.79
N THR A 28 22.02 -8.61 16.75
CA THR A 28 21.41 -8.11 15.52
C THR A 28 22.54 -7.91 14.51
N GLN A 29 22.70 -8.82 13.55
CA GLN A 29 23.46 -8.48 12.35
C GLN A 29 22.65 -7.44 11.59
N ILE A 30 23.01 -6.17 11.77
CA ILE A 30 22.39 -5.06 11.03
C ILE A 30 22.83 -5.24 9.58
N VAL A 31 21.99 -5.86 8.76
CA VAL A 31 22.31 -6.17 7.36
C VAL A 31 22.20 -4.90 6.54
N HIS A 32 23.24 -4.09 6.68
CA HIS A 32 23.36 -2.77 6.08
C HIS A 32 23.39 -2.87 4.56
N VAL A 33 22.22 -2.76 3.93
CA VAL A 33 22.10 -2.50 2.49
C VAL A 33 22.71 -1.12 2.20
N ARG A 34 24.01 -1.12 1.91
CA ARG A 34 24.80 0.08 1.65
C ARG A 34 25.39 -0.02 0.25
N ARG A 35 25.29 1.08 -0.48
CA ARG A 35 26.12 1.32 -1.66
C ARG A 35 27.57 1.42 -1.21
N ASN A 36 28.40 0.45 -1.60
CA ASN A 36 29.84 0.54 -1.43
C ASN A 36 30.34 1.77 -2.20
N LYS A 37 31.06 2.67 -1.52
CA LYS A 37 31.48 3.96 -2.09
C LYS A 37 32.61 3.85 -3.11
N GLU A 38 33.32 2.73 -3.15
CA GLU A 38 34.46 2.47 -4.02
C GLU A 38 34.05 1.60 -5.24
N THR A 39 33.25 0.56 -5.02
CA THR A 39 32.82 -0.37 -6.08
C THR A 39 31.48 -0.01 -6.72
N GLY A 40 30.68 0.85 -6.07
CA GLY A 40 29.32 1.20 -6.48
C GLY A 40 28.28 0.09 -6.28
N GLN A 41 28.69 -1.09 -5.80
CA GLN A 41 27.81 -2.26 -5.66
C GLN A 41 26.92 -2.18 -4.41
N LEU A 42 25.82 -2.93 -4.44
CA LEU A 42 24.90 -3.11 -3.32
C LEU A 42 25.37 -4.25 -2.42
N GLU A 43 26.05 -3.92 -1.33
CA GLU A 43 26.42 -4.86 -0.28
C GLU A 43 25.24 -5.01 0.71
N GLY A 44 25.13 -6.16 1.39
CA GLY A 44 24.10 -6.38 2.42
C GLY A 44 22.71 -6.79 1.90
N LEU A 45 22.52 -7.08 0.61
CA LEU A 45 21.23 -7.63 0.14
C LEU A 45 21.01 -9.08 0.63
N PRO A 46 19.82 -9.44 1.16
CA PRO A 46 19.50 -10.83 1.52
C PRO A 46 19.62 -11.80 0.34
N LEU A 47 20.07 -13.04 0.59
CA LEU A 47 20.38 -14.02 -0.48
C LEU A 47 19.18 -14.34 -1.40
N ALA A 48 17.96 -14.32 -0.88
CA ALA A 48 16.74 -14.48 -1.68
C ALA A 48 16.57 -13.33 -2.68
N TRP A 49 16.81 -12.09 -2.24
CA TRP A 49 16.76 -10.91 -3.10
C TRP A 49 17.91 -10.92 -4.12
N GLN A 50 19.14 -11.28 -3.71
CA GLN A 50 20.27 -11.41 -4.65
C GLN A 50 19.94 -12.36 -5.83
N ARG A 51 19.21 -13.46 -5.57
CA ARG A 51 18.75 -14.40 -6.60
C ARG A 51 17.66 -13.80 -7.48
N GLN A 52 16.60 -13.20 -6.93
CA GLN A 52 15.56 -12.53 -7.72
C GLN A 52 16.14 -11.40 -8.58
N ILE A 53 17.02 -10.59 -8.00
CA ILE A 53 17.73 -9.49 -8.64
C ILE A 53 18.65 -10.01 -9.77
N GLY A 54 19.37 -11.11 -9.53
CA GLY A 54 20.22 -11.75 -10.55
C GLY A 54 19.46 -12.35 -11.72
N ASN A 55 18.20 -12.73 -11.52
CA ASN A 55 17.35 -13.26 -12.58
C ASN A 55 16.61 -12.16 -13.39
N LEU A 56 16.39 -10.98 -12.80
CA LEU A 56 15.57 -9.89 -13.39
C LEU A 56 16.37 -8.66 -13.86
N PHE A 57 17.65 -8.51 -13.46
CA PHE A 57 18.45 -7.33 -13.76
C PHE A 57 19.90 -7.70 -14.10
N THR A 58 20.41 -7.18 -15.22
CA THR A 58 21.80 -7.35 -15.63
C THR A 58 22.75 -6.57 -14.71
N GLN A 59 24.04 -6.94 -14.65
CA GLN A 59 25.02 -6.21 -13.85
C GLN A 59 25.11 -4.72 -14.21
N ALA A 60 24.91 -4.36 -15.49
CA ALA A 60 24.90 -2.98 -15.93
C ALA A 60 23.74 -2.19 -15.31
N GLU A 61 22.52 -2.72 -15.33
CA GLU A 61 21.32 -2.08 -14.76
C GLU A 61 21.42 -1.91 -13.24
N ARG A 62 21.95 -2.94 -12.55
CA ARG A 62 22.21 -2.92 -11.10
C ARG A 62 23.22 -1.83 -10.70
N ASN A 63 24.14 -1.49 -11.59
CA ASN A 63 25.14 -0.43 -11.38
C ASN A 63 24.67 0.95 -11.85
N ASN A 64 23.83 1.01 -12.89
CA ASN A 64 23.40 2.27 -13.53
C ASN A 64 22.37 3.04 -12.69
N ASN A 65 21.42 2.35 -12.04
CA ASN A 65 20.47 2.99 -11.14
C ASN A 65 20.17 2.11 -9.91
N PRO A 66 21.12 1.98 -8.96
CA PRO A 66 20.97 1.14 -7.78
C PRO A 66 19.86 1.66 -6.85
N ASP A 67 19.62 2.96 -6.80
CA ASP A 67 18.64 3.58 -5.91
C ASP A 67 17.20 3.31 -6.38
N ALA A 68 16.93 3.39 -7.70
CA ALA A 68 15.67 2.93 -8.29
C ALA A 68 15.43 1.42 -8.07
N LEU A 69 16.49 0.61 -8.11
CA LEU A 69 16.41 -0.82 -7.82
C LEU A 69 16.04 -1.09 -6.36
N ILE A 70 16.69 -0.43 -5.40
CA ILE A 70 16.31 -0.51 -3.97
C ILE A 70 14.84 -0.12 -3.78
N HIS A 71 14.40 0.99 -4.37
CA HIS A 71 13.03 1.47 -4.23
C HIS A 71 11.99 0.51 -4.82
N ALA A 72 12.22 -0.01 -6.03
CA ALA A 72 11.34 -1.02 -6.63
C ALA A 72 11.27 -2.32 -5.80
N ILE A 73 12.38 -2.75 -5.19
CA ILE A 73 12.43 -3.92 -4.29
C ILE A 73 11.68 -3.64 -2.98
N LYS A 74 11.86 -2.46 -2.38
CA LYS A 74 11.12 -2.04 -1.17
C LYS A 74 9.62 -2.03 -1.44
N TYR A 75 9.17 -1.38 -2.52
CA TYR A 75 7.77 -1.36 -2.95
C TYR A 75 7.21 -2.78 -3.14
N TYR A 76 7.88 -3.60 -3.95
CA TYR A 76 7.37 -4.93 -4.31
C TYR A 76 7.29 -5.86 -3.09
N ASN A 77 8.29 -5.84 -2.20
CA ASN A 77 8.28 -6.68 -1.01
C ASN A 77 7.27 -6.19 0.04
N TYR A 78 7.09 -4.87 0.21
CA TYR A 78 6.01 -4.31 1.02
C TYR A 78 4.64 -4.77 0.46
N SER A 79 4.41 -4.57 -0.84
CA SER A 79 3.16 -4.93 -1.52
C SER A 79 2.89 -6.45 -1.56
N MET A 80 3.92 -7.30 -1.51
CA MET A 80 3.76 -8.77 -1.56
C MET A 80 3.71 -9.44 -0.18
N LYS A 81 4.40 -8.88 0.84
CA LYS A 81 4.36 -9.41 2.21
C LYS A 81 3.25 -8.82 3.08
N LYS A 82 2.76 -7.60 2.82
CA LYS A 82 1.58 -7.04 3.51
C LYS A 82 0.25 -7.72 3.08
N LYS A 83 0.17 -9.06 3.17
CA LYS A 83 -1.11 -9.81 3.13
C LYS A 83 -1.86 -9.76 4.46
N GLU A 84 -1.14 -9.52 5.55
CA GLU A 84 -1.59 -8.94 6.82
C GLU A 84 -0.49 -7.92 7.19
N PRO A 85 -0.79 -6.63 7.40
CA PRO A 85 -0.79 -6.09 8.78
C PRO A 85 -1.55 -4.76 9.02
N GLU A 86 -1.88 -4.54 10.30
CA GLU A 86 -2.05 -3.26 11.05
C GLU A 86 -2.95 -2.11 10.52
N HIS A 87 -3.42 -1.30 11.48
CA HIS A 87 -4.57 -0.42 11.31
C HIS A 87 -4.34 0.79 10.40
N PHE A 88 -5.42 1.21 9.76
CA PHE A 88 -5.51 2.44 8.98
C PHE A 88 -5.60 3.67 9.89
N LYS A 89 -4.58 4.52 9.85
CA LYS A 89 -4.62 5.86 10.42
C LYS A 89 -5.34 6.81 9.42
N PRO A 90 -6.57 7.29 9.69
CA PRO A 90 -7.35 8.10 8.73
C PRO A 90 -6.70 9.47 8.47
N PHE A 91 -6.15 10.05 9.53
CA PHE A 91 -5.19 11.16 9.49
C PHE A 91 -3.80 10.56 9.65
N VAL A 92 -2.82 11.08 8.93
CA VAL A 92 -1.43 10.60 8.97
C VAL A 92 -0.56 11.83 9.18
N THR A 93 -0.07 12.01 10.40
CA THR A 93 0.77 13.14 10.80
C THR A 93 2.22 12.96 10.37
N GLU A 94 3.03 14.00 10.51
CA GLU A 94 4.48 13.93 10.31
C GLU A 94 5.15 12.89 11.25
N GLN A 95 4.59 12.63 12.43
CA GLN A 95 5.06 11.54 13.30
C GLN A 95 4.71 10.16 12.73
N ASP A 96 3.51 9.97 12.18
CA ASP A 96 3.08 8.69 11.58
C ASP A 96 3.86 8.39 10.28
N ILE A 97 4.26 9.45 9.57
CA ILE A 97 5.15 9.43 8.41
C ILE A 97 6.55 8.92 8.80
N ASP A 98 7.10 9.43 9.89
CA ASP A 98 8.40 9.00 10.40
C ASP A 98 8.30 7.60 11.04
N GLU A 99 7.18 7.23 11.67
CA GLU A 99 6.92 5.88 12.18
C GLU A 99 6.81 4.82 11.07
N GLU A 100 6.02 5.03 10.00
CA GLU A 100 5.98 4.05 8.88
C GLU A 100 7.29 4.07 8.07
N SER A 101 7.96 5.22 7.99
CA SER A 101 9.32 5.32 7.46
C SER A 101 10.32 4.46 8.22
N GLU A 102 10.39 4.65 9.54
CA GLU A 102 11.26 3.88 10.41
C GLU A 102 10.85 2.43 10.38
N ALA A 103 9.57 2.06 10.41
CA ALA A 103 9.11 0.67 10.31
C ALA A 103 9.51 -0.01 8.99
N ILE A 104 9.40 0.67 7.84
CA ILE A 104 9.89 0.17 6.55
C ILE A 104 11.40 -0.05 6.59
N ASP A 105 12.14 0.85 7.22
CA ASP A 105 13.60 0.79 7.34
C ASP A 105 14.08 -0.12 8.51
N LEU A 106 13.21 -0.46 9.48
CA LEU A 106 13.41 -1.40 10.59
C LEU A 106 13.18 -2.84 10.12
N TYR A 107 12.13 -3.06 9.32
CA TYR A 107 11.76 -4.35 8.75
C TYR A 107 12.86 -4.92 7.83
N MET A 108 13.71 -4.06 7.27
CA MET A 108 14.95 -4.46 6.58
C MET A 108 15.95 -5.23 7.48
N ASN A 109 15.74 -5.28 8.81
CA ASN A 109 16.66 -5.86 9.80
C ASN A 109 16.07 -7.02 10.64
N SER A 110 14.82 -7.46 10.42
CA SER A 110 14.11 -8.39 11.33
C SER A 110 14.00 -9.84 10.88
N ASP A 111 14.05 -10.12 9.57
CA ASP A 111 13.68 -11.43 8.99
C ASP A 111 14.83 -12.46 8.95
N ASP A 112 15.40 -12.82 10.11
CA ASP A 112 16.46 -13.85 10.20
C ASP A 112 16.24 -14.90 11.32
N ALA A 113 15.01 -15.00 11.84
CA ALA A 113 14.67 -15.94 12.92
C ALA A 113 14.20 -17.33 12.46
N HIS A 114 13.64 -17.46 11.24
CA HIS A 114 12.85 -18.64 10.83
C HIS A 114 13.10 -19.14 9.40
N GLN A 115 14.30 -19.68 9.15
CA GLN A 115 14.45 -20.75 8.14
C GLN A 115 15.59 -21.72 8.50
N SER A 116 15.24 -22.85 9.12
CA SER A 116 16.16 -23.95 9.43
C SER A 116 15.41 -25.28 9.54
N ARG A 117 14.61 -25.61 8.51
CA ARG A 117 13.94 -26.91 8.33
C ARG A 117 13.52 -27.12 6.88
N GLU A 118 14.48 -27.53 6.03
CA GLU A 118 14.16 -28.38 4.88
C GLU A 118 14.72 -29.78 5.11
N CYS A 119 14.01 -30.78 4.59
CA CYS A 119 14.30 -32.19 4.82
C CYS A 119 15.22 -32.72 3.72
N LEU A 120 16.44 -33.15 4.08
CA LEU A 120 17.31 -33.89 3.17
C LEU A 120 17.19 -35.39 3.43
N THR A 121 16.48 -36.08 2.54
CA THR A 121 16.37 -37.54 2.53
C THR A 121 17.57 -38.18 1.82
N THR A 122 18.45 -38.85 2.57
CA THR A 122 19.24 -39.99 2.08
C THR A 122 19.56 -40.94 3.24
N SER A 123 19.70 -42.23 2.94
CA SER A 123 19.64 -43.30 3.94
C SER A 123 20.97 -43.99 4.21
N ASN A 124 21.24 -44.29 5.49
CA ASN A 124 22.12 -45.35 6.02
C ASN A 124 23.61 -45.34 5.64
N VAL A 125 24.49 -45.33 6.66
CA VAL A 125 25.24 -46.53 7.15
C VAL A 125 26.02 -46.20 8.43
N LYS A 126 26.35 -47.25 9.21
CA LYS A 126 27.01 -47.28 10.54
C LYS A 126 28.54 -46.91 10.44
N ILE A 127 29.40 -46.81 11.48
CA ILE A 127 29.41 -47.40 12.84
C ILE A 127 30.51 -46.78 13.77
N LEU A 128 30.45 -47.07 15.09
CA LEU A 128 31.50 -47.02 16.16
C LEU A 128 31.92 -45.71 16.89
N GLN A 129 32.33 -45.93 18.16
CA GLN A 129 32.83 -45.07 19.27
C GLN A 129 34.20 -45.65 19.77
N PRO A 130 34.97 -45.13 20.78
CA PRO A 130 34.66 -44.30 21.99
C PRO A 130 35.53 -43.00 22.10
N THR A 131 36.14 -42.44 23.19
CA THR A 131 36.58 -42.87 24.57
C THR A 131 36.75 -41.66 25.57
N LEU A 132 37.51 -41.85 26.66
CA LEU A 132 37.80 -41.00 27.85
C LEU A 132 39.29 -41.21 28.28
N PRO A 133 39.96 -40.50 29.25
CA PRO A 133 39.48 -40.10 30.60
C PRO A 133 40.01 -38.73 31.20
N GLU A 134 40.02 -38.59 32.54
CA GLU A 134 39.97 -37.35 33.37
C GLU A 134 41.27 -36.93 34.11
N LEU A 135 41.25 -35.82 34.91
CA LEU A 135 41.56 -35.78 36.38
C LEU A 135 41.62 -34.37 37.09
N SER A 136 40.70 -34.07 38.04
CA SER A 136 40.90 -33.25 39.30
C SER A 136 41.11 -31.69 39.23
N ASN A 137 41.08 -30.80 40.26
CA ASN A 137 40.52 -30.73 41.67
C ASN A 137 40.62 -29.30 42.34
N ARG A 138 39.63 -28.84 43.15
CA ARG A 138 39.83 -28.26 44.54
C ARG A 138 39.16 -26.90 44.97
N SER A 139 39.54 -26.30 46.14
CA SER A 139 39.41 -24.86 46.65
C SER A 139 39.58 -24.69 48.21
N GLU A 140 40.19 -23.64 48.80
CA GLU A 140 40.30 -23.38 50.28
C GLU A 140 40.26 -21.86 50.73
N THR A 141 39.65 -21.55 51.89
CA THR A 141 39.03 -20.23 52.25
C THR A 141 38.97 -19.95 53.79
N LEU A 142 38.68 -18.76 54.39
CA LEU A 142 38.61 -17.31 54.04
C LEU A 142 38.54 -16.40 55.31
N PRO A 143 39.01 -15.12 55.29
CA PRO A 143 38.72 -14.02 56.25
C PRO A 143 37.84 -12.88 55.64
N ALA A 144 37.34 -11.80 56.28
CA ALA A 144 37.08 -11.34 57.67
C ALA A 144 36.06 -10.15 57.65
N LEU A 145 35.84 -9.38 58.74
CA LEU A 145 34.76 -8.34 58.89
C LEU A 145 35.14 -7.13 59.80
N PRO A 146 34.45 -5.96 59.66
CA PRO A 146 33.54 -5.50 60.73
C PRO A 146 32.22 -4.77 60.26
N PRO A 147 31.21 -4.48 61.15
CA PRO A 147 29.82 -4.14 60.77
C PRO A 147 29.14 -2.92 61.49
N LYS A 148 27.80 -2.72 61.29
CA LYS A 148 26.75 -1.90 62.04
C LYS A 148 26.25 -0.59 61.34
N GLN A 149 25.05 0.00 61.57
CA GLN A 149 23.77 -0.41 62.23
C GLN A 149 22.52 0.44 61.83
N PHE A 150 21.34 -0.20 61.83
CA PHE A 150 19.92 0.21 62.06
C PHE A 150 19.42 1.69 62.22
N GLY A 151 18.22 1.95 61.64
CA GLY A 151 17.09 2.71 62.24
C GLY A 151 16.62 3.99 61.50
N ASN A 152 15.35 4.43 61.53
CA ASN A 152 14.06 3.77 61.86
C ASN A 152 12.84 4.57 61.26
N LYS A 153 11.60 4.06 61.36
CA LYS A 153 10.36 4.59 60.73
C LYS A 153 9.73 5.82 61.43
N LEU A 154 8.87 6.59 60.72
CA LEU A 154 7.42 6.80 61.04
C LEU A 154 6.64 7.66 60.00
N LYS A 155 5.33 7.86 60.19
CA LYS A 155 4.33 8.54 59.30
C LYS A 155 3.36 9.44 60.12
N VAL A 156 2.51 10.22 59.41
CA VAL A 156 1.08 10.58 59.71
C VAL A 156 0.73 12.07 59.98
N ASN A 157 0.02 12.66 58.99
CA ASN A 157 -1.11 13.63 58.97
C ASN A 157 -1.16 14.99 59.72
N ASN A 158 -1.48 16.03 58.94
CA ASN A 158 -2.51 17.09 59.08
C ASN A 158 -2.98 17.61 60.46
N LEU A 159 -2.92 18.94 60.64
CA LEU A 159 -4.11 19.82 60.76
C LEU A 159 -3.74 21.30 60.45
N ALA A 160 -4.70 22.24 60.43
CA ALA A 160 -4.55 23.58 59.84
C ALA A 160 -5.16 24.74 60.67
N LYS A 161 -4.70 25.98 60.44
CA LYS A 161 -5.53 27.21 60.21
C LYS A 161 -4.74 28.53 60.11
N SER A 162 -5.22 29.43 59.23
CA SER A 162 -4.98 30.90 59.16
C SER A 162 -3.52 31.34 58.86
N VAL A 163 -3.23 32.53 58.31
CA VAL A 163 -3.95 33.83 58.27
C VAL A 163 -4.02 34.39 56.83
N GLU A 164 -4.87 35.41 56.65
CA GLU A 164 -4.94 36.39 55.54
C GLU A 164 -3.55 36.81 54.98
N ASP A 165 -3.35 37.39 53.80
CA ASP A 165 -4.10 37.77 52.60
C ASP A 165 -3.13 38.76 51.89
N LEU A 166 -2.81 38.58 50.61
CA LEU A 166 -2.20 39.61 49.76
C LEU A 166 -2.08 39.12 48.32
N THR A 167 -2.65 39.88 47.40
CA THR A 167 -2.72 39.58 45.96
C THR A 167 -1.36 39.62 45.27
N LEU A 168 -0.99 38.53 44.58
CA LEU A 168 -0.08 38.56 43.44
C LEU A 168 -0.60 37.64 42.33
N GLU A 169 -0.10 37.89 41.12
CA GLU A 169 -0.66 37.49 39.83
C GLU A 169 -0.76 35.96 39.65
N ALA A 170 -1.89 35.51 39.11
CA ALA A 170 -2.07 34.10 38.74
C ALA A 170 -1.43 33.84 37.37
N GLU A 171 -0.30 33.13 37.36
CA GLU A 171 0.24 32.56 36.12
C GLU A 171 -0.76 31.53 35.56
N GLU A 172 -1.35 31.83 34.40
CA GLU A 172 -2.11 30.84 33.64
C GLU A 172 -1.17 29.73 33.15
N SER A 173 -1.10 28.65 33.94
CA SER A 173 -0.41 27.43 33.53
C SER A 173 -0.94 26.99 32.16
N PRO A 174 -0.08 26.80 31.14
CA PRO A 174 -0.53 26.62 29.78
C PRO A 174 -1.42 25.38 29.68
N VAL A 175 -2.68 25.58 29.27
CA VAL A 175 -3.64 24.50 29.07
C VAL A 175 -3.13 23.62 27.94
N LEU A 176 -2.46 22.53 28.32
CA LEU A 176 -1.95 21.53 27.39
C LEU A 176 -3.10 21.07 26.49
N ARG A 177 -2.99 21.41 25.20
CA ARG A 177 -3.94 21.01 24.16
C ARG A 177 -4.01 19.49 24.18
N ARG A 178 -5.07 18.95 24.78
CA ARG A 178 -5.28 17.51 24.94
C ARG A 178 -5.16 16.89 23.54
N LYS A 179 -4.09 16.12 23.27
CA LYS A 179 -4.04 15.28 22.08
C LYS A 179 -5.33 14.47 22.12
N THR A 180 -6.19 14.63 21.13
CA THR A 180 -7.13 13.58 20.79
C THR A 180 -6.27 12.35 20.53
N GLN A 181 -6.38 11.35 21.40
CA GLN A 181 -5.91 10.03 21.02
C GLN A 181 -6.81 9.64 19.86
N ASP A 182 -6.23 9.51 18.66
CA ASP A 182 -6.94 8.98 17.52
C ASP A 182 -7.40 7.57 17.89
N TYR A 183 -8.70 7.44 18.10
CA TYR A 183 -9.31 6.23 18.60
C TYR A 183 -9.41 5.28 17.42
N GLU A 184 -8.45 4.36 17.31
CA GLU A 184 -8.45 3.33 16.26
C GLU A 184 -9.79 2.60 16.30
N LYS A 185 -10.55 2.71 15.22
CA LYS A 185 -11.86 2.07 15.09
C LYS A 185 -11.65 0.58 14.95
N THR A 186 -12.37 -0.20 15.75
CA THR A 186 -12.41 -1.65 15.60
C THR A 186 -13.16 -2.02 14.33
N ASP A 187 -12.97 -3.26 13.87
CA ASP A 187 -13.74 -3.82 12.75
C ASP A 187 -15.25 -3.74 13.00
N GLU A 188 -15.70 -3.84 14.27
CA GLU A 188 -17.11 -3.69 14.65
C GLU A 188 -17.58 -2.23 14.54
N ASP A 189 -16.78 -1.23 14.99
CA ASP A 189 -17.09 0.19 14.80
C ASP A 189 -17.21 0.56 13.31
N ILE A 190 -16.39 -0.07 12.46
CA ILE A 190 -16.42 0.11 11.00
C ILE A 190 -17.66 -0.55 10.40
N LEU A 191 -18.03 -1.75 10.84
CA LEU A 191 -19.24 -2.45 10.42
C LEU A 191 -20.50 -1.71 10.87
N ASP A 192 -20.56 -1.19 12.09
CA ASP A 192 -21.68 -0.35 12.56
C ASP A 192 -21.80 0.96 11.77
N GLU A 193 -20.69 1.61 11.43
CA GLU A 193 -20.74 2.79 10.58
C GLU A 193 -21.20 2.43 9.14
N LEU A 194 -20.76 1.29 8.59
CA LEU A 194 -21.24 0.75 7.30
C LEU A 194 -22.75 0.44 7.35
N ARG A 195 -23.24 -0.25 8.39
CA ARG A 195 -24.67 -0.51 8.63
C ARG A 195 -25.46 0.81 8.67
N SER A 196 -24.93 1.84 9.34
CA SER A 196 -25.59 3.14 9.50
C SER A 196 -25.73 3.95 8.20
N ILE A 197 -24.83 3.75 7.22
CA ILE A 197 -24.90 4.42 5.91
C ILE A 197 -25.60 3.58 4.83
N CYS A 198 -25.78 2.28 5.06
CA CYS A 198 -26.56 1.40 4.18
C CYS A 198 -28.07 1.59 4.36
N ASN A 199 -28.82 1.14 3.36
CA ASN A 199 -30.26 1.01 3.37
C ASN A 199 -30.66 -0.29 4.10
N SER A 200 -31.61 -0.20 5.03
CA SER A 200 -32.02 -1.30 5.91
C SER A 200 -33.09 -2.23 5.31
N GLY A 201 -33.50 -2.01 4.06
CA GLY A 201 -34.39 -2.91 3.33
C GLY A 201 -33.63 -4.12 2.76
N ASN A 202 -34.33 -5.22 2.48
CA ASN A 202 -33.74 -6.35 1.74
C ASN A 202 -33.56 -5.95 0.26
N PRO A 203 -32.34 -5.94 -0.32
CA PRO A 203 -32.15 -5.54 -1.71
C PRO A 203 -32.85 -6.47 -2.69
N ASN A 204 -33.10 -7.73 -2.35
CA ASN A 204 -33.80 -8.68 -3.22
C ASN A 204 -35.28 -8.32 -3.44
N ASP A 205 -35.90 -7.53 -2.56
CA ASP A 205 -37.26 -7.03 -2.73
C ASP A 205 -37.33 -5.90 -3.77
N ARG A 206 -36.18 -5.28 -4.09
CA ARG A 206 -36.06 -4.15 -5.03
C ARG A 206 -35.29 -4.49 -6.30
N TYR A 207 -34.32 -5.40 -6.26
CA TYR A 207 -33.40 -5.68 -7.36
C TYR A 207 -33.42 -7.17 -7.73
N SER A 208 -33.75 -7.47 -8.98
CA SER A 208 -33.62 -8.83 -9.52
C SER A 208 -32.27 -8.98 -10.23
N ARG A 209 -31.37 -9.82 -9.71
CA ARG A 209 -30.10 -10.19 -10.39
C ARG A 209 -30.40 -10.86 -11.73
N SER A 210 -29.63 -10.49 -12.74
CA SER A 210 -29.64 -11.12 -14.07
C SER A 210 -28.59 -12.22 -14.14
N ASN A 211 -28.75 -13.20 -15.04
CA ASN A 211 -27.77 -14.25 -15.30
C ASN A 211 -26.52 -13.73 -16.05
N LYS A 212 -26.14 -12.46 -15.87
CA LYS A 212 -24.98 -11.82 -16.49
C LYS A 212 -24.17 -11.09 -15.42
N ASP A 213 -23.06 -11.72 -15.05
CA ASP A 213 -21.99 -11.04 -14.33
C ASP A 213 -21.19 -10.20 -15.34
N LEU A 214 -20.69 -9.04 -14.90
CA LEU A 214 -19.90 -8.10 -15.71
C LEU A 214 -18.40 -8.34 -15.55
N GLY A 215 -17.98 -8.84 -14.40
CA GLY A 215 -16.58 -9.17 -14.10
C GLY A 215 -16.39 -9.46 -12.60
N ALA A 216 -15.16 -9.82 -12.23
CA ALA A 216 -14.72 -9.93 -10.84
C ALA A 216 -13.47 -9.07 -10.66
N GLY A 217 -13.55 -8.10 -9.75
CA GLY A 217 -12.44 -7.23 -9.35
C GLY A 217 -11.81 -7.69 -8.04
N ALA A 218 -10.79 -6.96 -7.57
CA ALA A 218 -10.08 -7.30 -6.33
C ALA A 218 -11.00 -7.30 -5.09
N SER A 219 -12.02 -6.43 -5.05
CA SER A 219 -12.98 -6.34 -3.95
C SER A 219 -14.10 -7.38 -4.00
N GLY A 220 -14.47 -7.90 -5.18
CA GLY A 220 -15.70 -8.69 -5.33
C GLY A 220 -16.23 -8.81 -6.77
N ILE A 221 -17.44 -9.35 -6.90
CA ILE A 221 -18.08 -9.62 -8.20
C ILE A 221 -19.00 -8.44 -8.58
N VAL A 222 -19.01 -8.04 -9.85
CA VAL A 222 -19.96 -7.05 -10.36
C VAL A 222 -21.00 -7.74 -11.25
N PHE A 223 -22.29 -7.57 -10.95
CA PHE A 223 -23.38 -8.18 -11.74
C PHE A 223 -24.44 -7.16 -12.18
N VAL A 224 -25.18 -7.50 -13.24
CA VAL A 224 -26.34 -6.71 -13.70
C VAL A 224 -27.58 -7.08 -12.90
N ALA A 225 -28.29 -6.09 -12.37
CA ALA A 225 -29.62 -6.26 -11.80
C ALA A 225 -30.65 -5.34 -12.48
N THR A 226 -31.93 -5.67 -12.33
CA THR A 226 -33.04 -4.78 -12.70
C THR A 226 -33.72 -4.26 -11.45
N ASP A 227 -33.79 -2.94 -11.28
CA ASP A 227 -34.60 -2.29 -10.24
C ASP A 227 -36.09 -2.49 -10.59
N LEU A 228 -36.82 -3.19 -9.72
CA LEU A 228 -38.19 -3.65 -9.94
C LEU A 228 -39.23 -2.51 -9.90
N ILE A 229 -38.86 -1.36 -9.34
CA ILE A 229 -39.70 -0.16 -9.21
C ILE A 229 -39.56 0.70 -10.47
N THR A 230 -38.33 1.05 -10.83
CA THR A 230 -38.00 1.95 -11.94
C THR A 230 -37.87 1.24 -13.30
N ARG A 231 -37.74 -0.09 -13.29
CA ARG A 231 -37.50 -0.97 -14.46
C ARG A 231 -36.24 -0.64 -15.25
N LYS A 232 -35.28 0.05 -14.62
CA LYS A 232 -33.95 0.31 -15.15
C LYS A 232 -32.98 -0.80 -14.73
N GLN A 233 -31.97 -1.04 -15.58
CA GLN A 233 -30.84 -1.88 -15.22
C GLN A 233 -29.81 -1.08 -14.40
N VAL A 234 -29.15 -1.75 -13.47
CA VAL A 234 -28.13 -1.23 -12.56
C VAL A 234 -26.97 -2.21 -12.49
N ALA A 235 -25.78 -1.72 -12.13
CA ALA A 235 -24.68 -2.56 -11.72
C ALA A 235 -24.68 -2.68 -10.18
N ILE A 236 -24.40 -3.88 -9.67
CA ILE A 236 -24.20 -4.13 -8.24
C ILE A 236 -22.80 -4.74 -8.06
N LYS A 237 -21.95 -4.06 -7.29
CA LYS A 237 -20.63 -4.55 -6.82
C LYS A 237 -20.88 -5.27 -5.50
N ASP A 238 -20.71 -6.59 -5.51
CA ASP A 238 -21.00 -7.54 -4.44
C ASP A 238 -19.69 -7.93 -3.73
N ILE A 239 -19.52 -7.42 -2.52
CA ILE A 239 -18.26 -7.43 -1.77
C ILE A 239 -18.43 -8.32 -0.53
N ASP A 240 -17.82 -9.50 -0.56
CA ASP A 240 -17.72 -10.39 0.59
C ASP A 240 -16.82 -9.74 1.65
N MET A 241 -17.43 -9.27 2.74
CA MET A 241 -16.80 -8.54 3.86
C MET A 241 -15.89 -9.44 4.70
N THR A 242 -16.10 -10.76 4.69
CA THR A 242 -15.26 -11.72 5.42
C THR A 242 -13.86 -11.82 4.81
N LYS A 243 -13.76 -11.58 3.49
CA LYS A 243 -12.49 -11.52 2.74
C LYS A 243 -11.81 -10.15 2.78
N GLN A 244 -12.44 -9.13 3.38
CA GLN A 244 -11.89 -7.77 3.42
C GLN A 244 -11.07 -7.55 4.68
N HIS A 245 -9.74 -7.63 4.52
CA HIS A 245 -8.77 -7.24 5.55
C HIS A 245 -8.79 -5.74 5.87
N ARG A 246 -9.48 -4.92 5.05
CA ARG A 246 -9.47 -3.45 5.12
C ARG A 246 -10.86 -2.85 4.87
N LYS A 247 -11.78 -3.10 5.80
CA LYS A 247 -13.21 -2.68 5.72
C LYS A 247 -13.38 -1.17 5.71
N GLU A 248 -12.41 -0.44 6.27
CA GLU A 248 -12.40 1.02 6.35
C GLU A 248 -12.15 1.71 5.00
N LEU A 249 -11.45 1.05 4.06
CA LEU A 249 -11.34 1.54 2.68
C LEU A 249 -12.70 1.54 1.99
N LEU A 250 -13.51 0.51 2.21
CA LEU A 250 -14.87 0.38 1.64
C LEU A 250 -15.83 1.40 2.25
N LEU A 251 -15.70 1.67 3.55
CA LEU A 251 -16.39 2.76 4.23
C LEU A 251 -15.99 4.12 3.65
N GLY A 252 -14.72 4.31 3.28
CA GLY A 252 -14.24 5.47 2.52
C GLY A 252 -14.84 5.55 1.11
N GLU A 253 -14.81 4.44 0.35
CA GLU A 253 -15.34 4.31 -1.01
C GLU A 253 -16.82 4.72 -1.06
N ILE A 254 -17.66 4.19 -0.17
CA ILE A 254 -19.10 4.49 -0.12
C ILE A 254 -19.36 5.95 0.27
N LYS A 255 -18.59 6.51 1.22
CA LYS A 255 -18.72 7.94 1.59
C LYS A 255 -18.43 8.85 0.40
N ILE A 256 -17.32 8.60 -0.30
CA ILE A 256 -16.92 9.34 -1.50
C ILE A 256 -17.98 9.19 -2.60
N LEU A 257 -18.39 7.96 -2.92
CA LEU A 257 -19.44 7.65 -3.90
C LEU A 257 -20.78 8.34 -3.61
N ARG A 258 -21.17 8.42 -2.34
CA ARG A 258 -22.45 9.01 -1.91
C ARG A 258 -22.44 10.54 -1.94
N GLU A 259 -21.30 11.16 -1.62
CA GLU A 259 -21.12 12.62 -1.60
C GLU A 259 -20.85 13.20 -3.00
N PHE A 260 -19.99 12.55 -3.79
CA PHE A 260 -19.44 13.12 -5.02
C PHE A 260 -20.30 12.81 -6.24
N LYS A 261 -20.99 13.84 -6.72
CA LYS A 261 -21.87 13.75 -7.90
C LYS A 261 -21.36 14.67 -9.01
N HIS A 262 -20.94 14.06 -10.10
CA HIS A 262 -20.39 14.73 -11.27
C HIS A 262 -20.67 13.91 -12.55
N LYS A 263 -20.82 14.58 -13.70
CA LYS A 263 -21.22 13.91 -14.96
C LYS A 263 -20.23 12.84 -15.45
N ASN A 264 -18.96 12.92 -15.04
CA ASN A 264 -17.89 11.98 -15.41
C ASN A 264 -17.44 11.08 -14.25
N LEU A 265 -18.22 10.98 -13.17
CA LEU A 265 -18.04 9.96 -12.13
C LEU A 265 -19.24 9.01 -12.18
N VAL A 266 -19.02 7.71 -11.95
CA VAL A 266 -20.12 6.74 -11.88
C VAL A 266 -21.03 7.06 -10.70
N ASN A 267 -22.32 7.32 -10.98
CA ASN A 267 -23.30 7.73 -10.00
C ASN A 267 -23.75 6.56 -9.12
N PHE A 268 -23.39 6.64 -7.85
CA PHE A 268 -23.96 5.85 -6.75
C PHE A 268 -25.49 5.99 -6.66
N LEU A 269 -26.17 4.86 -6.47
CA LEU A 269 -27.62 4.80 -6.32
C LEU A 269 -28.04 4.44 -4.90
N ASP A 270 -27.44 3.40 -4.32
CA ASP A 270 -27.80 2.85 -3.01
C ASP A 270 -26.71 1.89 -2.48
N ALA A 271 -26.75 1.52 -1.20
CA ALA A 271 -25.89 0.48 -0.62
C ALA A 271 -26.64 -0.36 0.41
N TYR A 272 -26.33 -1.65 0.49
CA TYR A 272 -27.00 -2.59 1.39
C TYR A 272 -26.00 -3.50 2.10
N MET A 273 -26.22 -3.74 3.39
CA MET A 273 -25.59 -4.86 4.10
C MET A 273 -26.51 -6.08 3.96
N VAL A 274 -25.96 -7.21 3.52
CA VAL A 274 -26.70 -8.42 3.12
C VAL A 274 -26.16 -9.58 3.95
N TYR A 275 -27.01 -10.16 4.78
CA TYR A 275 -26.69 -11.22 5.76
C TYR A 275 -25.49 -10.93 6.69
N ASP A 276 -25.10 -9.66 6.82
CA ASP A 276 -23.94 -9.14 7.57
C ASP A 276 -22.55 -9.59 7.09
N ASP A 277 -22.47 -10.45 6.07
CA ASP A 277 -21.24 -10.93 5.44
C ASP A 277 -20.99 -10.37 4.04
N HIS A 278 -22.01 -9.81 3.38
CA HIS A 278 -21.92 -9.21 2.04
C HIS A 278 -22.35 -7.74 2.01
N LEU A 279 -21.56 -6.91 1.32
CA LEU A 279 -21.83 -5.49 1.08
C LEU A 279 -22.15 -5.27 -0.41
N TRP A 280 -23.38 -4.87 -0.71
CA TRP A 280 -23.84 -4.58 -2.07
C TRP A 280 -23.82 -3.08 -2.34
N VAL A 281 -22.95 -2.62 -3.24
CA VAL A 281 -22.90 -1.23 -3.71
C VAL A 281 -23.62 -1.13 -5.05
N VAL A 282 -24.73 -0.39 -5.10
CA VAL A 282 -25.58 -0.23 -6.29
C VAL A 282 -25.24 1.07 -7.00
N MET A 283 -24.98 0.97 -8.30
CA MET A 283 -24.57 2.10 -9.16
C MET A 283 -25.25 2.04 -10.54
N GLU A 284 -25.21 3.14 -11.28
CA GLU A 284 -25.69 3.16 -12.66
C GLU A 284 -24.93 2.16 -13.55
N LEU A 285 -25.63 1.56 -14.53
CA LEU A 285 -25.03 0.62 -15.47
C LEU A 285 -24.45 1.37 -16.69
N LEU A 286 -23.14 1.23 -16.91
CA LEU A 286 -22.45 1.72 -18.10
C LEU A 286 -22.34 0.59 -19.13
N ASP A 287 -23.38 0.46 -19.97
CA ASP A 287 -23.55 -0.66 -20.90
C ASP A 287 -22.43 -0.79 -21.96
N GLY A 288 -21.59 0.21 -22.16
CA GLY A 288 -20.46 0.15 -23.09
C GLY A 288 -19.29 -0.72 -22.61
N GLY A 289 -19.18 -1.00 -21.31
CA GLY A 289 -18.05 -1.73 -20.71
C GLY A 289 -16.90 -0.80 -20.30
N PRO A 290 -15.75 -1.35 -19.86
CA PRO A 290 -14.55 -0.58 -19.58
C PRO A 290 -13.90 -0.07 -20.89
N LEU A 291 -13.03 0.94 -20.77
CA LEU A 291 -12.24 1.46 -21.88
C LEU A 291 -11.23 0.42 -22.39
N THR A 292 -10.78 -0.51 -21.53
CA THR A 292 -9.87 -1.62 -21.87
C THR A 292 -10.37 -2.41 -23.08
N ASP A 293 -11.66 -2.82 -23.09
CA ASP A 293 -12.31 -3.53 -24.20
C ASP A 293 -12.14 -2.79 -25.54
N VAL A 294 -12.25 -1.46 -25.53
CA VAL A 294 -12.12 -0.61 -26.73
C VAL A 294 -10.65 -0.45 -27.15
N VAL A 295 -9.74 -0.41 -26.18
CA VAL A 295 -8.30 -0.17 -26.39
C VAL A 295 -7.57 -1.42 -26.88
N THR A 296 -7.91 -2.62 -26.42
CA THR A 296 -7.29 -3.86 -26.91
C THR A 296 -7.82 -4.26 -28.29
N GLU A 297 -9.13 -4.11 -28.52
CA GLU A 297 -9.80 -4.63 -29.73
C GLU A 297 -9.92 -3.62 -30.88
N THR A 298 -9.62 -2.34 -30.66
CA THR A 298 -9.81 -1.29 -31.69
C THR A 298 -8.72 -0.22 -31.69
N VAL A 299 -8.55 0.46 -32.83
CA VAL A 299 -7.62 1.60 -32.95
C VAL A 299 -8.39 2.91 -32.81
N MET A 300 -8.08 3.68 -31.76
CA MET A 300 -8.64 5.01 -31.54
C MET A 300 -7.91 6.08 -32.38
N LYS A 301 -8.66 7.09 -32.85
CA LYS A 301 -8.10 8.30 -33.48
C LYS A 301 -7.79 9.35 -32.43
N GLU A 302 -6.81 10.21 -32.66
CA GLU A 302 -6.39 11.24 -31.70
C GLU A 302 -7.54 12.11 -31.17
N GLY A 303 -8.50 12.52 -32.01
CA GLY A 303 -9.68 13.28 -31.56
C GLY A 303 -10.64 12.49 -30.64
N GLN A 304 -10.62 11.16 -30.69
CA GLN A 304 -11.34 10.28 -29.75
C GLN A 304 -10.57 10.14 -28.43
N ILE A 305 -9.25 10.02 -28.51
CA ILE A 305 -8.34 10.05 -27.35
C ILE A 305 -8.50 11.38 -26.60
N ALA A 306 -8.49 12.51 -27.32
CA ALA A 306 -8.75 13.84 -26.76
C ALA A 306 -10.12 13.96 -26.09
N ALA A 307 -11.16 13.31 -26.63
CA ALA A 307 -12.49 13.32 -26.02
C ALA A 307 -12.54 12.52 -24.70
N VAL A 308 -11.95 11.32 -24.68
CA VAL A 308 -11.84 10.51 -23.45
C VAL A 308 -10.96 11.21 -22.41
N CYS A 309 -9.78 11.72 -22.80
CA CYS A 309 -8.90 12.49 -21.91
C CYS A 309 -9.59 13.72 -21.33
N TYR A 310 -10.40 14.45 -22.11
CA TYR A 310 -11.13 15.63 -21.64
C TYR A 310 -12.22 15.29 -20.61
N GLU A 311 -13.00 14.22 -20.83
CA GLU A 311 -14.03 13.79 -19.87
C GLU A 311 -13.41 13.19 -18.58
N VAL A 312 -12.30 12.45 -18.68
CA VAL A 312 -11.55 11.96 -17.51
C VAL A 312 -10.84 13.11 -16.78
N LEU A 313 -10.33 14.13 -17.48
CA LEU A 313 -9.76 15.33 -16.83
C LEU A 313 -10.78 16.13 -16.03
N GLN A 314 -12.03 16.23 -16.49
CA GLN A 314 -13.10 16.87 -15.70
C GLN A 314 -13.43 16.07 -14.44
N ALA A 315 -13.37 14.73 -14.48
CA ALA A 315 -13.48 13.89 -13.28
C ALA A 315 -12.30 14.12 -12.31
N ILE A 316 -11.06 14.07 -12.81
CA ILE A 316 -9.85 14.27 -11.99
C ILE A 316 -9.84 15.68 -11.37
N HIS A 317 -10.11 16.74 -12.14
CA HIS A 317 -10.23 18.11 -11.64
C HIS A 317 -11.32 18.24 -10.55
N TYR A 318 -12.51 17.65 -10.76
CA TYR A 318 -13.58 17.66 -9.76
C TYR A 318 -13.15 17.07 -8.41
N LEU A 319 -12.39 15.96 -8.43
CA LEU A 319 -11.82 15.32 -7.24
C LEU A 319 -10.71 16.19 -6.62
N HIS A 320 -9.79 16.69 -7.43
CA HIS A 320 -8.63 17.47 -7.01
C HIS A 320 -9.02 18.78 -6.33
N CYS A 321 -10.08 19.46 -6.79
CA CYS A 321 -10.66 20.63 -6.15
C CYS A 321 -11.27 20.35 -4.76
N ARG A 322 -11.62 19.10 -4.46
CA ARG A 322 -12.14 18.64 -3.15
C ARG A 322 -11.06 18.04 -2.25
N GLY A 323 -9.81 18.04 -2.70
CA GLY A 323 -8.69 17.44 -1.96
C GLY A 323 -8.48 15.95 -2.24
N THR A 324 -9.36 15.29 -2.98
CA THR A 324 -9.31 13.84 -3.21
C THR A 324 -8.37 13.48 -4.38
N ILE A 325 -7.52 12.47 -4.17
CA ILE A 325 -6.73 11.79 -5.21
C ILE A 325 -7.43 10.47 -5.57
N HIS A 326 -7.42 10.05 -6.84
CA HIS A 326 -7.99 8.77 -7.27
C HIS A 326 -7.04 7.58 -7.05
N ARG A 327 -5.76 7.76 -7.37
CA ARG A 327 -4.61 6.83 -7.24
C ARG A 327 -4.64 5.57 -8.11
N ASP A 328 -5.75 5.22 -8.75
CA ASP A 328 -5.83 4.12 -9.71
C ASP A 328 -6.60 4.53 -10.99
N ILE A 329 -6.11 5.56 -11.69
CA ILE A 329 -6.61 5.95 -13.03
C ILE A 329 -5.98 5.04 -14.08
N LYS A 330 -6.82 4.27 -14.79
CA LYS A 330 -6.44 3.32 -15.84
C LYS A 330 -7.64 3.01 -16.73
N SER A 331 -7.42 2.39 -17.88
CA SER A 331 -8.48 1.97 -18.82
C SER A 331 -9.60 1.14 -18.17
N ASP A 332 -9.29 0.21 -17.25
CA ASP A 332 -10.30 -0.61 -16.56
C ASP A 332 -11.29 0.22 -15.71
N ASN A 333 -10.78 1.31 -15.14
CA ASN A 333 -11.53 2.18 -14.23
C ASN A 333 -12.20 3.36 -14.95
N VAL A 334 -12.24 3.34 -16.29
CA VAL A 334 -13.00 4.27 -17.13
C VAL A 334 -14.10 3.48 -17.85
N LEU A 335 -15.35 3.67 -17.46
CA LEU A 335 -16.51 3.00 -18.06
C LEU A 335 -17.16 3.87 -19.13
N LEU A 336 -17.72 3.19 -20.14
CA LEU A 336 -18.32 3.78 -21.33
C LEU A 336 -19.84 3.54 -21.38
N GLY A 337 -20.60 4.54 -21.84
CA GLY A 337 -22.00 4.40 -22.25
C GLY A 337 -22.10 3.92 -23.70
N MET A 338 -23.19 3.24 -24.07
CA MET A 338 -23.43 2.82 -25.48
C MET A 338 -23.62 4.02 -26.44
N ASP A 339 -23.90 5.20 -25.89
CA ASP A 339 -23.96 6.52 -26.52
C ASP A 339 -22.61 7.24 -26.58
N GLY A 340 -21.57 6.69 -25.95
CA GLY A 340 -20.22 7.26 -25.87
C GLY A 340 -19.92 8.04 -24.59
N ILE A 341 -20.84 8.16 -23.63
CA ILE A 341 -20.56 8.82 -22.34
C ILE A 341 -19.36 8.16 -21.63
N VAL A 342 -18.48 8.96 -21.00
CA VAL A 342 -17.26 8.50 -20.32
C VAL A 342 -17.35 8.82 -18.82
N LYS A 343 -17.14 7.82 -17.95
CA LYS A 343 -17.18 7.99 -16.48
C LYS A 343 -16.07 7.21 -15.76
N VAL A 344 -15.45 7.82 -14.76
CA VAL A 344 -14.45 7.18 -13.87
C VAL A 344 -15.17 6.41 -12.75
N THR A 345 -14.61 5.25 -12.37
CA THR A 345 -15.13 4.34 -11.33
C THR A 345 -14.01 3.78 -10.44
N ASP A 346 -14.39 2.94 -9.47
CA ASP A 346 -13.54 2.22 -8.51
C ASP A 346 -12.75 3.11 -7.54
N PHE A 347 -13.49 3.88 -6.76
CA PHE A 347 -12.98 4.81 -5.75
C PHE A 347 -12.37 4.13 -4.51
N GLY A 348 -12.22 2.80 -4.49
CA GLY A 348 -11.67 2.03 -3.36
C GLY A 348 -10.22 2.37 -3.00
N PHE A 349 -9.48 2.97 -3.95
CA PHE A 349 -8.14 3.51 -3.71
C PHE A 349 -8.11 5.03 -3.47
N CYS A 350 -9.23 5.74 -3.43
CA CYS A 350 -9.23 7.19 -3.22
C CYS A 350 -8.65 7.59 -1.85
N ALA A 351 -8.12 8.81 -1.76
CA ALA A 351 -7.69 9.41 -0.50
C ALA A 351 -7.86 10.93 -0.49
N ASN A 352 -8.33 11.47 0.64
CA ASN A 352 -8.40 12.91 0.85
C ASN A 352 -7.04 13.45 1.34
N ILE A 353 -6.63 14.59 0.80
CA ILE A 353 -5.56 15.47 1.29
C ILE A 353 -6.21 16.60 2.09
N VAL A 354 -5.66 16.93 3.26
CA VAL A 354 -5.97 18.19 3.97
C VAL A 354 -4.84 19.19 3.72
N GLY A 355 -5.15 20.40 3.27
CA GLY A 355 -4.13 21.42 2.95
C GLY A 355 -3.13 20.97 1.87
N ASP A 356 -1.83 21.12 2.16
CA ASP A 356 -0.71 20.72 1.31
C ASP A 356 -0.14 19.32 1.66
N GLU A 357 -0.83 18.52 2.48
CA GLU A 357 -0.38 17.18 2.90
C GLU A 357 -0.11 16.24 1.72
N GLN A 358 0.94 15.43 1.83
CA GLN A 358 1.32 14.43 0.83
C GLN A 358 1.26 13.03 1.44
N ARG A 359 0.55 12.13 0.76
CA ARG A 359 0.27 10.77 1.25
C ARG A 359 1.43 9.81 0.95
N GLN A 360 1.50 8.73 1.73
CA GLN A 360 2.61 7.74 1.67
C GLN A 360 2.18 6.32 1.32
N THR A 361 0.93 5.94 1.63
CA THR A 361 0.47 4.55 1.52
C THR A 361 0.61 4.04 0.08
N MET A 362 1.42 2.99 -0.11
CA MET A 362 1.67 2.36 -1.41
C MET A 362 0.43 1.59 -1.90
N VAL A 363 -0.24 2.13 -2.92
CA VAL A 363 -1.40 1.54 -3.61
C VAL A 363 -1.40 1.92 -5.09
N GLY A 364 -2.19 1.21 -5.90
CA GLY A 364 -2.35 1.45 -7.34
C GLY A 364 -1.78 0.32 -8.21
N THR A 365 -2.18 0.30 -9.48
CA THR A 365 -1.77 -0.75 -10.43
C THR A 365 -0.37 -0.45 -11.01
N PRO A 366 0.66 -1.31 -10.85
CA PRO A 366 2.08 -0.96 -11.04
C PRO A 366 2.48 -0.20 -12.32
N TYR A 367 1.92 -0.56 -13.47
CA TYR A 367 2.29 0.01 -14.77
C TYR A 367 1.81 1.46 -14.98
N TRP A 368 0.84 1.92 -14.18
CA TRP A 368 0.28 3.28 -14.22
C TRP A 368 0.86 4.22 -13.14
N MET A 369 1.76 3.72 -12.29
CA MET A 369 2.26 4.47 -11.14
C MET A 369 3.24 5.58 -11.56
N ALA A 370 3.12 6.75 -10.91
CA ALA A 370 4.07 7.84 -11.11
C ALA A 370 5.43 7.51 -10.43
N PRO A 371 6.58 7.97 -10.97
CA PRO A 371 7.89 7.62 -10.44
C PRO A 371 8.06 8.02 -8.97
N GLU A 372 7.42 9.10 -8.52
CA GLU A 372 7.44 9.50 -7.11
C GLU A 372 6.69 8.54 -6.18
N VAL A 373 5.68 7.79 -6.65
CA VAL A 373 4.99 6.78 -5.81
C VAL A 373 5.85 5.52 -5.66
N VAL A 374 6.75 5.26 -6.62
CA VAL A 374 7.73 4.17 -6.54
C VAL A 374 8.98 4.57 -5.76
N THR A 375 9.41 5.84 -5.85
CA THR A 375 10.74 6.31 -5.36
C THR A 375 10.73 7.29 -4.20
N ARG A 376 9.57 7.84 -3.81
CA ARG A 376 9.46 8.81 -2.70
C ARG A 376 8.42 8.36 -1.70
N LYS A 377 8.64 8.77 -0.45
CA LYS A 377 7.73 8.54 0.67
C LYS A 377 6.49 9.45 0.60
N GLN A 378 6.55 10.59 -0.08
CA GLN A 378 5.45 11.56 -0.20
C GLN A 378 5.02 11.78 -1.67
N TYR A 379 3.71 11.74 -1.92
CA TYR A 379 3.08 12.09 -3.21
C TYR A 379 1.76 12.85 -3.03
N GLY A 380 1.33 13.56 -4.08
CA GLY A 380 0.10 14.37 -4.08
C GLY A 380 -0.73 14.23 -5.36
N LYS A 381 -1.74 15.10 -5.53
CA LYS A 381 -2.78 15.04 -6.58
C LYS A 381 -2.27 14.72 -8.00
N LYS A 382 -1.09 15.24 -8.37
CA LYS A 382 -0.49 15.05 -9.71
C LYS A 382 -0.09 13.61 -10.07
N VAL A 383 -0.25 12.62 -9.17
CA VAL A 383 -0.11 11.20 -9.55
C VAL A 383 -1.18 10.77 -10.55
N ASP A 384 -2.44 11.22 -10.38
CA ASP A 384 -3.55 10.89 -11.29
C ASP A 384 -3.28 11.42 -12.72
N ILE A 385 -2.52 12.50 -12.84
CA ILE A 385 -2.11 13.11 -14.12
C ILE A 385 -1.06 12.26 -14.83
N TRP A 386 -0.14 11.64 -14.08
CA TRP A 386 0.79 10.67 -14.68
C TRP A 386 0.03 9.44 -15.17
N SER A 387 -0.85 8.89 -14.34
CA SER A 387 -1.64 7.70 -14.67
C SER A 387 -2.58 7.95 -15.86
N LEU A 388 -3.15 9.15 -15.99
CA LEU A 388 -3.82 9.63 -17.21
C LEU A 388 -2.88 9.65 -18.43
N GLY A 389 -1.64 10.11 -18.27
CA GLY A 389 -0.62 10.07 -19.33
C GLY A 389 -0.28 8.64 -19.77
N ILE A 390 -0.23 7.68 -18.84
CA ILE A 390 -0.09 6.26 -19.16
C ILE A 390 -1.34 5.73 -19.89
N MET A 391 -2.54 6.10 -19.44
CA MET A 391 -3.80 5.73 -20.11
C MET A 391 -3.92 6.33 -21.52
N ALA A 392 -3.30 7.49 -21.78
CA ALA A 392 -3.17 8.04 -23.13
C ALA A 392 -2.21 7.21 -24.01
N ILE A 393 -1.16 6.59 -23.44
CA ILE A 393 -0.31 5.62 -24.14
C ILE A 393 -1.10 4.33 -24.42
N GLU A 394 -1.91 3.85 -23.48
CA GLU A 394 -2.79 2.68 -23.72
C GLU A 394 -3.68 2.92 -24.95
N MET A 395 -4.41 4.05 -25.00
CA MET A 395 -5.29 4.41 -26.11
C MET A 395 -4.55 4.58 -27.47
N ILE A 396 -3.23 4.69 -27.46
CA ILE A 396 -2.39 4.67 -28.68
C ILE A 396 -1.96 3.24 -29.00
N GLU A 397 -1.29 2.56 -28.07
CA GLU A 397 -0.50 1.33 -28.30
C GLU A 397 -1.21 0.02 -27.95
N GLY A 398 -2.39 0.07 -27.32
CA GLY A 398 -3.19 -1.10 -26.92
C GLY A 398 -2.80 -1.71 -25.56
N GLU A 399 -1.68 -1.29 -24.98
CA GLU A 399 -1.20 -1.71 -23.66
C GLU A 399 -0.42 -0.58 -22.96
N PRO A 400 -0.37 -0.53 -21.62
CA PRO A 400 0.51 0.39 -20.90
C PRO A 400 1.99 -0.03 -21.04
N PRO A 401 2.94 0.91 -20.87
CA PRO A 401 4.36 0.61 -20.89
C PRO A 401 4.73 -0.51 -19.91
N TYR A 402 5.62 -1.39 -20.36
CA TYR A 402 6.16 -2.49 -19.56
C TYR A 402 5.15 -3.56 -19.10
N LEU A 403 3.92 -3.64 -19.65
CA LEU A 403 2.95 -4.70 -19.29
C LEU A 403 3.50 -6.13 -19.44
N LYS A 404 4.43 -6.33 -20.39
CA LYS A 404 5.11 -7.60 -20.66
C LYS A 404 6.23 -7.95 -19.66
N GLU A 405 6.61 -7.01 -18.79
CA GLU A 405 7.64 -7.19 -17.76
C GLU A 405 6.99 -7.54 -16.40
N PRO A 406 7.61 -8.39 -15.56
CA PRO A 406 7.10 -8.67 -14.21
C PRO A 406 6.95 -7.38 -13.37
N PRO A 407 6.00 -7.27 -12.43
CA PRO A 407 5.72 -6.02 -11.70
C PRO A 407 6.95 -5.36 -11.05
N LEU A 408 7.81 -6.13 -10.36
CA LEU A 408 9.09 -5.63 -9.78
C LEU A 408 10.01 -5.00 -10.84
N ARG A 409 10.03 -5.58 -12.04
CA ARG A 409 10.85 -5.14 -13.18
C ARG A 409 10.24 -3.89 -13.83
N ALA A 410 8.93 -3.82 -14.01
CA ALA A 410 8.23 -2.61 -14.46
C ALA A 410 8.41 -1.43 -13.49
N LEU A 411 8.29 -1.66 -12.18
CA LEU A 411 8.54 -0.64 -11.13
C LEU A 411 9.95 -0.07 -11.20
N TYR A 412 10.97 -0.91 -11.38
CA TYR A 412 12.34 -0.44 -11.63
C TYR A 412 12.43 0.40 -12.90
N LEU A 413 11.82 -0.03 -14.01
CA LEU A 413 11.89 0.71 -15.28
C LEU A 413 11.20 2.09 -15.19
N ILE A 414 10.09 2.19 -14.47
CA ILE A 414 9.42 3.47 -14.15
C ILE A 414 10.33 4.35 -13.29
N ALA A 415 10.89 3.80 -12.21
CA ALA A 415 11.78 4.53 -11.30
C ALA A 415 13.11 4.95 -11.93
N ALA A 416 13.63 4.16 -12.88
CA ALA A 416 14.96 4.36 -13.46
C ALA A 416 14.95 5.20 -14.75
N ASN A 417 13.93 5.02 -15.61
CA ASN A 417 13.81 5.75 -16.88
C ASN A 417 12.89 6.98 -16.76
N GLY A 418 11.96 6.97 -15.81
CA GLY A 418 10.94 8.00 -15.70
C GLY A 418 9.96 7.92 -16.86
N ARG A 419 10.04 8.88 -17.79
CA ARG A 419 9.13 8.95 -18.94
C ARG A 419 9.35 7.73 -19.87
N PRO A 420 8.31 6.92 -20.13
CA PRO A 420 8.42 5.77 -21.01
C PRO A 420 8.70 6.16 -22.48
N GLN A 421 9.23 5.22 -23.25
CA GLN A 421 9.33 5.33 -24.71
C GLN A 421 8.02 4.82 -25.34
N ILE A 422 7.56 5.53 -26.38
CA ILE A 422 6.30 5.22 -27.09
C ILE A 422 6.68 4.80 -28.52
N PRO A 423 6.50 3.53 -28.92
CA PRO A 423 6.96 3.01 -30.21
C PRO A 423 6.56 3.87 -31.43
N ARG A 424 5.34 4.41 -31.44
CA ARG A 424 4.81 5.23 -32.55
C ARG A 424 4.95 6.74 -32.37
N TRP A 425 5.74 7.22 -31.42
CA TRP A 425 5.88 8.65 -31.08
C TRP A 425 5.92 9.61 -32.28
N ASN A 426 6.81 9.34 -33.25
CA ASN A 426 7.02 10.17 -34.45
C ASN A 426 5.85 10.17 -35.45
N THR A 427 4.76 9.45 -35.18
CA THR A 427 3.53 9.41 -36.00
C THR A 427 2.35 10.14 -35.36
N LEU A 428 2.48 10.55 -34.08
CA LEU A 428 1.48 11.32 -33.33
C LEU A 428 1.56 12.81 -33.69
N SER A 429 0.46 13.54 -33.58
CA SER A 429 0.49 15.01 -33.72
C SER A 429 1.35 15.69 -32.64
N SER A 430 1.88 16.87 -32.95
CA SER A 430 2.61 17.70 -31.97
C SER A 430 1.77 18.06 -30.75
N ASP A 431 0.45 18.19 -30.91
CA ASP A 431 -0.46 18.47 -29.79
C ASP A 431 -0.59 17.26 -28.85
N LEU A 432 -0.77 16.04 -29.39
CA LEU A 432 -0.80 14.81 -28.59
C LEU A 432 0.57 14.53 -27.94
N GLN A 433 1.66 14.79 -28.65
CA GLN A 433 3.01 14.71 -28.08
C GLN A 433 3.17 15.67 -26.88
N SER A 434 2.86 16.96 -27.06
CA SER A 434 2.93 17.96 -25.99
C SER A 434 2.05 17.59 -24.78
N PHE A 435 0.83 17.10 -25.02
CA PHE A 435 -0.09 16.67 -23.96
C PHE A 435 0.46 15.52 -23.11
N ILE A 436 1.05 14.51 -23.76
CA ILE A 436 1.68 13.38 -23.08
C ILE A 436 2.93 13.83 -22.32
N ASP A 437 3.74 14.73 -22.89
CA ASP A 437 4.93 15.25 -22.23
C ASP A 437 4.60 16.09 -20.98
N ASP A 438 3.52 16.88 -20.99
CA ASP A 438 3.02 17.62 -19.81
C ASP A 438 2.46 16.69 -18.73
N CYS A 439 1.87 15.55 -19.12
CA CYS A 439 1.38 14.52 -18.20
C CYS A 439 2.51 13.68 -17.59
N LEU A 440 3.57 13.39 -18.36
CA LEU A 440 4.64 12.46 -17.99
C LEU A 440 5.96 13.16 -17.60
N GLN A 441 5.88 14.39 -17.11
CA GLN A 441 7.00 15.02 -16.41
C GLN A 441 7.33 14.24 -15.12
N VAL A 442 8.58 13.78 -15.03
CA VAL A 442 9.13 13.12 -13.82
C VAL A 442 9.24 14.11 -12.65
N ASP A 443 9.49 15.38 -12.96
CA ASP A 443 9.48 16.46 -11.98
C ASP A 443 8.03 16.89 -11.68
N VAL A 444 7.54 16.52 -10.49
CA VAL A 444 6.19 16.83 -10.00
C VAL A 444 5.90 18.33 -9.95
N ALA A 445 6.92 19.20 -9.81
CA ALA A 445 6.71 20.64 -9.90
C ALA A 445 6.31 21.06 -11.32
N LYS A 446 6.97 20.47 -12.35
CA LYS A 446 6.75 20.76 -13.77
C LYS A 446 5.53 20.05 -14.38
N ARG A 447 5.18 18.85 -13.90
CA ARG A 447 3.99 18.11 -14.38
C ARG A 447 2.76 19.00 -14.29
N ALA A 448 1.93 19.00 -15.32
CA ALA A 448 0.73 19.84 -15.32
C ALA A 448 -0.28 19.41 -14.24
N SER A 449 -1.15 20.33 -13.82
CA SER A 449 -2.36 20.02 -13.06
C SER A 449 -3.54 19.73 -13.99
N ALA A 450 -4.64 19.19 -13.44
CA ALA A 450 -5.86 18.95 -14.20
C ALA A 450 -6.39 20.25 -14.85
N ASP A 451 -6.39 21.35 -14.10
CA ASP A 451 -6.80 22.70 -14.53
C ASP A 451 -5.97 23.24 -15.70
N GLN A 452 -4.67 22.92 -15.75
CA GLN A 452 -3.78 23.30 -16.84
C GLN A 452 -4.03 22.43 -18.08
N LEU A 453 -4.15 21.12 -17.91
CA LEU A 453 -4.39 20.19 -19.02
C LEU A 453 -5.77 20.38 -19.66
N LEU A 454 -6.79 20.77 -18.89
CA LEU A 454 -8.11 21.16 -19.42
C LEU A 454 -8.06 22.33 -20.41
N GLN A 455 -6.96 23.09 -20.44
CA GLN A 455 -6.72 24.20 -21.37
C GLN A 455 -5.72 23.84 -22.50
N HIS A 456 -5.15 22.63 -22.50
CA HIS A 456 -4.10 22.22 -23.44
C HIS A 456 -4.65 22.08 -24.88
N SER A 457 -3.86 22.50 -25.88
CA SER A 457 -4.25 22.58 -27.30
C SER A 457 -4.88 21.28 -27.83
N PHE A 458 -4.29 20.13 -27.52
CA PHE A 458 -4.78 18.80 -27.85
C PHE A 458 -6.27 18.58 -27.56
N LEU A 459 -6.79 19.08 -26.43
CA LEU A 459 -8.19 18.85 -26.07
C LEU A 459 -9.17 19.68 -26.92
N ASN A 460 -8.69 20.65 -27.70
CA ASN A 460 -9.49 21.32 -28.73
C ASN A 460 -9.64 20.49 -30.01
N THR A 461 -8.85 19.42 -30.18
CA THR A 461 -9.00 18.45 -31.29
C THR A 461 -10.07 17.39 -31.01
N ARG A 462 -10.68 17.39 -29.81
CA ARG A 462 -11.69 16.41 -29.40
C ARG A 462 -12.88 16.41 -30.34
N ILE A 463 -13.32 15.22 -30.74
CA ILE A 463 -14.52 15.02 -31.54
C ILE A 463 -15.68 14.50 -30.68
N ASP A 464 -16.88 14.40 -31.24
CA ASP A 464 -18.08 14.00 -30.50
C ASP A 464 -17.94 12.59 -29.89
N LEU A 465 -18.43 12.42 -28.66
CA LEU A 465 -18.41 11.14 -27.94
C LEU A 465 -19.19 10.05 -28.67
N SER A 466 -20.20 10.38 -29.49
CA SER A 466 -20.93 9.42 -30.31
C SER A 466 -20.05 8.70 -31.33
N THR A 467 -18.83 9.20 -31.58
CA THR A 467 -17.82 8.52 -32.41
C THR A 467 -17.13 7.35 -31.70
N LEU A 468 -17.32 7.18 -30.38
CA LEU A 468 -16.88 6.00 -29.63
C LEU A 468 -17.85 4.82 -29.82
N THR A 469 -19.15 5.08 -30.01
CA THR A 469 -20.19 4.05 -30.18
C THR A 469 -19.86 2.96 -31.23
N PRO A 470 -19.27 3.26 -32.41
CA PRO A 470 -18.81 2.24 -33.35
C PRO A 470 -17.68 1.34 -32.81
N LEU A 471 -16.75 1.90 -32.04
CA LEU A 471 -15.64 1.15 -31.44
C LEU A 471 -16.15 0.23 -30.32
N ILE A 472 -16.98 0.76 -29.43
CA ILE A 472 -17.68 0.00 -28.37
C ILE A 472 -18.47 -1.19 -28.97
N LYS A 473 -19.18 -0.95 -30.09
CA LYS A 473 -19.90 -2.01 -30.82
C LYS A 473 -18.98 -3.01 -31.53
N ALA A 474 -17.75 -2.64 -31.88
CA ALA A 474 -16.76 -3.53 -32.47
C ALA A 474 -16.11 -4.41 -31.41
N ALA A 475 -15.55 -3.80 -30.35
CA ALA A 475 -14.95 -4.48 -29.19
C ALA A 475 -15.89 -5.54 -28.61
N LYS A 476 -17.10 -5.13 -28.20
CA LYS A 476 -18.10 -6.06 -27.65
C LYS A 476 -18.50 -7.17 -28.64
N LYS A 477 -18.46 -6.93 -29.95
CA LYS A 477 -18.75 -7.96 -30.96
C LYS A 477 -17.60 -8.96 -31.14
N ILE A 478 -16.38 -8.61 -30.75
CA ILE A 478 -15.23 -9.51 -30.70
C ILE A 478 -15.24 -10.28 -29.38
N LEU A 479 -15.34 -9.58 -28.25
CA LEU A 479 -15.32 -10.19 -26.91
C LEU A 479 -16.53 -11.10 -26.62
N HIS A 480 -17.72 -10.83 -27.16
CA HIS A 480 -18.88 -11.75 -27.10
C HIS A 480 -18.83 -12.89 -28.15
N LYS A 481 -17.70 -13.07 -28.86
CA LYS A 481 -17.48 -14.16 -29.83
C LYS A 481 -16.30 -15.07 -29.49
N ALA A 482 -15.45 -14.65 -28.55
CA ALA A 482 -14.46 -15.49 -27.89
C ALA A 482 -15.14 -16.40 -26.85
#